data_AF-A0A2A5RJ75-F1
#
_entry.id   AF-A0A2A5RJ75-F1
#
_cell.length_a   1.000
_cell.length_b   1.000
_cell.length_c   1.000
_cell.angle_alpha   90.00
_cell.angle_beta   90.00
_cell.angle_gamma   90.00
#
_symmetry.space_group_name_H-M   'P 1'
#
loop_
_entity.id
_entity.type
_entity.pdbx_description
1 polymer ?
#
loop_
_entity_poly.entity_id
_entity_poly.type
_entity_poly.pdbx_seq_one_letter_code
_entity_poly.pdbx_strand_id
1 'polypeptide(L)'
;MEEMMNNKPIGLLDSGVGGLTVVRELLRQLPNEEIVYIGDTKRAPYGSRSKEQITDFTWDMVNFLLSKNVKMIVMACNTATSAALEEVKEKLDIPVIGVIMPGASAAIQVTETKKIGVISTEATLKSGEYVKSIKNRTATVDVISLACPKFVPIVESNEMESAIAEKVVKESLAPLKGNVDTLILGCTHYPLLRPLIQANMGPNVKLIDSGAETVRDISVLLNYFNLNGEERKKLNHEFYTTASVAPFYEIAQNWLNLDDLNVMHTDFAAKETKTILIATRNEGKTKEFKKLFADYGFAIKNLNDFPALPEIEETGITFEENARLKAEQISEITGEIVIGDDSGLCVDLLGGLPGVWSHRFAGPNPTDQENMAKLLHELASTEVTPERRTAHFHTTLVAARPNHESLVVEANWSGSIAIRAKGTNGFGYDPIFLVSGIDKTAAELTDEEKNRFSHRGQAMQKMMVELPEWLNEA
;
A
#
# COMPACT_ATOMS: atom_id res chain seq x y z
N MET A 1 -18.94 43.67 5.70
CA MET A 1 -19.21 42.22 5.56
C MET A 1 -18.59 41.59 6.78
N GLU A 2 -19.39 41.06 7.71
CA GLU A 2 -18.86 40.22 8.80
C GLU A 2 -18.22 38.98 8.15
N GLU A 3 -16.95 38.74 8.47
CA GLU A 3 -16.29 37.46 8.15
C GLU A 3 -17.08 36.35 8.86
N MET A 4 -17.74 35.50 8.08
CA MET A 4 -18.41 34.31 8.61
C MET A 4 -17.32 33.36 9.13
N MET A 5 -17.14 33.31 10.44
CA MET A 5 -16.19 32.42 11.10
C MET A 5 -16.70 30.96 11.05
N ASN A 6 -15.77 30.00 10.97
CA ASN A 6 -16.09 28.59 10.75
C ASN A 6 -15.72 27.74 11.98
N ASN A 7 -16.73 27.42 12.79
CA ASN A 7 -16.56 26.66 14.03
C ASN A 7 -16.43 25.14 13.83
N LYS A 8 -16.36 24.62 12.60
CA LYS A 8 -16.06 23.19 12.35
C LYS A 8 -14.67 22.83 12.90
N PRO A 9 -14.45 21.60 13.39
CA PRO A 9 -13.17 21.21 13.98
C PRO A 9 -12.07 20.99 12.94
N ILE A 10 -10.81 21.09 13.38
CA ILE A 10 -9.65 20.62 12.64
C ILE A 10 -9.47 19.13 12.94
N GLY A 11 -9.42 18.31 11.89
CA GLY A 11 -9.17 16.89 11.98
C GLY A 11 -7.67 16.61 12.06
N LEU A 12 -7.23 15.79 13.01
CA LEU A 12 -5.84 15.33 13.10
C LEU A 12 -5.81 13.79 13.08
N LEU A 13 -4.98 13.22 12.22
CA LEU A 13 -4.75 11.77 12.16
C LEU A 13 -3.31 11.41 12.51
N ASP A 14 -3.13 10.31 13.25
CA ASP A 14 -1.83 9.75 13.57
C ASP A 14 -1.90 8.22 13.66
N SER A 15 -0.76 7.55 13.49
CA SER A 15 -0.68 6.09 13.64
C SER A 15 -0.92 5.62 15.08
N GLY A 16 -0.87 6.49 16.08
CA GLY A 16 -1.01 6.09 17.47
C GLY A 16 -1.21 7.29 18.39
N VAL A 17 -0.36 7.42 19.42
CA VAL A 17 -0.41 8.53 20.40
C VAL A 17 0.58 9.65 20.08
N GLY A 18 1.55 9.42 19.20
CA GLY A 18 2.63 10.36 18.92
C GLY A 18 2.10 11.73 18.49
N GLY A 19 1.08 11.74 17.63
CA GLY A 19 0.47 12.96 17.10
C GLY A 19 -0.12 13.91 18.14
N LEU A 20 -0.28 13.47 19.39
CA LEU A 20 -0.66 14.35 20.51
C LEU A 20 0.37 15.46 20.76
N THR A 21 1.63 15.31 20.34
CA THR A 21 2.61 16.39 20.38
C THR A 21 2.24 17.54 19.43
N VAL A 22 1.65 17.22 18.27
CA VAL A 22 1.11 18.22 17.32
C VAL A 22 -0.15 18.85 17.89
N VAL A 23 -1.03 18.05 18.51
CA VAL A 23 -2.23 18.56 19.22
C VAL A 23 -1.83 19.56 20.30
N ARG A 24 -0.83 19.25 21.12
CA ARG A 24 -0.34 20.15 22.17
C ARG A 24 0.09 21.51 21.61
N GLU A 25 0.81 21.50 20.49
CA GLU A 25 1.19 22.75 19.82
C GLU A 25 -0.02 23.48 19.22
N LEU A 26 -1.02 22.76 18.72
CA LEU A 26 -2.26 23.34 18.21
C LEU A 26 -3.04 24.04 19.33
N LEU A 27 -3.25 23.38 20.47
CA LEU A 27 -3.89 23.96 21.65
C LEU A 27 -3.16 25.22 22.15
N ARG A 28 -1.83 25.23 22.06
CA ARG A 28 -0.99 26.37 22.50
C ARG A 28 -1.05 27.56 21.53
N GLN A 29 -1.04 27.32 20.22
CA GLN A 29 -0.91 28.37 19.21
C GLN A 29 -2.25 28.82 18.62
N LEU A 30 -3.27 27.95 18.64
CA LEU A 30 -4.60 28.15 18.05
C LEU A 30 -5.70 27.83 19.08
N PRO A 31 -5.80 28.60 20.17
CA PRO A 31 -6.67 28.28 21.31
C PRO A 31 -8.17 28.40 21.04
N ASN A 32 -8.58 28.89 19.87
CA ASN A 32 -10.00 29.03 19.47
C ASN A 32 -10.49 27.85 18.61
N GLU A 33 -9.58 26.93 18.25
CA GLU A 33 -9.87 25.84 17.33
C GLU A 33 -10.29 24.56 18.05
N GLU A 34 -11.40 23.97 17.62
CA GLU A 34 -11.81 22.64 18.07
C GLU A 34 -11.05 21.55 17.31
N ILE A 35 -10.85 20.41 17.97
CA ILE A 35 -10.01 19.32 17.47
C ILE A 35 -10.83 18.04 17.45
N VAL A 36 -10.74 17.31 16.34
CA VAL A 36 -11.09 15.88 16.27
C VAL A 36 -9.82 15.12 15.95
N TYR A 37 -9.32 14.34 16.91
CA TYR A 37 -8.12 13.54 16.76
C TYR A 37 -8.47 12.06 16.59
N ILE A 38 -7.80 11.36 15.67
CA ILE A 38 -7.85 9.89 15.56
C ILE A 38 -6.44 9.30 15.59
N GLY A 39 -6.20 8.42 16.55
CA GLY A 39 -4.98 7.62 16.67
C GLY A 39 -5.23 6.15 16.35
N ASP A 40 -4.59 5.63 15.30
CA ASP A 40 -4.75 4.24 14.87
C ASP A 40 -3.86 3.23 15.63
N THR A 41 -3.92 3.31 16.96
CA THR A 41 -3.10 2.54 17.89
C THR A 41 -3.20 1.02 17.71
N LYS A 42 -4.32 0.48 17.19
CA LYS A 42 -4.49 -0.96 16.95
C LYS A 42 -3.59 -1.48 15.83
N ARG A 43 -3.24 -0.63 14.85
CA ARG A 43 -2.40 -1.00 13.70
C ARG A 43 -0.99 -0.39 13.77
N ALA A 44 -0.73 0.43 14.80
CA ALA A 44 0.60 0.91 15.15
C ALA A 44 1.61 -0.24 15.37
N PRO A 45 2.92 0.01 15.16
CA PRO A 45 3.51 1.19 14.53
C PRO A 45 3.44 1.11 13.00
N TYR A 46 3.35 2.26 12.33
CA TYR A 46 3.41 2.32 10.86
C TYR A 46 4.83 2.24 10.31
N GLY A 47 5.85 2.60 11.11
CA GLY A 47 7.23 2.74 10.66
C GLY A 47 7.86 1.49 10.03
N SER A 48 7.28 0.30 10.26
CA SER A 48 7.73 -1.00 9.73
C SER A 48 6.78 -1.62 8.68
N ARG A 49 5.71 -0.90 8.27
CA ARG A 49 4.70 -1.37 7.30
C ARG A 49 5.07 -1.00 5.86
N SER A 50 4.42 -1.61 4.87
CA SER A 50 4.58 -1.22 3.47
C SER A 50 3.87 0.11 3.17
N LYS A 51 4.25 0.79 2.08
CA LYS A 51 3.64 2.07 1.69
C LYS A 51 2.14 1.91 1.41
N GLU A 52 1.76 0.82 0.76
CA GLU A 52 0.39 0.49 0.37
C GLU A 52 -0.47 0.32 1.64
N GLN A 53 0.01 -0.48 2.60
CA GLN A 53 -0.67 -0.66 3.89
C GLN A 53 -0.83 0.66 4.65
N ILE A 54 0.21 1.50 4.69
CA ILE A 54 0.15 2.80 5.36
C ILE A 54 -0.87 3.70 4.67
N THR A 55 -0.93 3.68 3.34
CA THR A 55 -1.87 4.47 2.55
C THR A 55 -3.31 4.03 2.81
N ASP A 56 -3.57 2.72 2.84
CA ASP A 56 -4.88 2.16 3.18
C ASP A 56 -5.34 2.58 4.58
N PHE A 57 -4.48 2.41 5.59
CA PHE A 57 -4.83 2.76 6.96
C PHE A 57 -5.05 4.27 7.11
N THR A 58 -4.29 5.08 6.36
CA THR A 58 -4.47 6.54 6.31
C THR A 58 -5.85 6.90 5.75
N TRP A 59 -6.29 6.26 4.67
CA TRP A 59 -7.61 6.51 4.09
C TRP A 59 -8.75 6.17 5.04
N ASP A 60 -8.62 5.12 5.84
CA ASP A 60 -9.63 4.81 6.86
C ASP A 60 -9.77 5.95 7.89
N MET A 61 -8.64 6.51 8.34
CA MET A 61 -8.63 7.67 9.25
C MET A 61 -9.17 8.94 8.58
N VAL A 62 -8.80 9.19 7.32
CA VAL A 62 -9.31 10.33 6.53
C VAL A 62 -10.83 10.25 6.42
N ASN A 63 -11.38 9.10 6.02
CA ASN A 63 -12.82 8.90 5.88
C ASN A 63 -13.55 9.06 7.22
N PHE A 64 -12.95 8.56 8.30
CA PHE A 64 -13.46 8.80 9.64
C PHE A 64 -13.52 10.30 9.97
N LEU A 65 -12.45 11.06 9.73
CA LEU A 65 -12.44 12.50 9.98
C LEU A 65 -13.44 13.26 9.12
N LEU A 66 -13.61 12.88 7.85
CA LEU A 66 -14.63 13.47 6.97
C LEU A 66 -16.04 13.25 7.52
N SER A 67 -16.33 12.07 8.09
CA SER A 67 -17.62 11.79 8.76
C SER A 67 -17.89 12.70 9.97
N LYS A 68 -16.84 13.30 10.55
CA LYS A 68 -16.90 14.26 11.66
C LYS A 68 -17.03 15.72 11.18
N ASN A 69 -17.20 15.94 9.88
CA ASN A 69 -17.42 17.26 9.28
C ASN A 69 -16.31 18.27 9.62
N VAL A 70 -15.06 17.82 9.55
CA VAL A 70 -13.87 18.66 9.78
C VAL A 70 -13.68 19.68 8.65
N LYS A 71 -13.10 20.85 8.96
CA LYS A 71 -12.81 21.91 7.95
C LYS A 71 -11.43 21.80 7.32
N MET A 72 -10.53 21.04 7.93
CA MET A 72 -9.15 20.81 7.51
C MET A 72 -8.69 19.48 8.08
N ILE A 73 -7.80 18.78 7.36
CA ILE A 73 -7.12 17.58 7.87
C ILE A 73 -5.62 17.84 8.03
N VAL A 74 -5.09 17.46 9.18
CA VAL A 74 -3.67 17.47 9.52
C VAL A 74 -3.20 16.03 9.65
N MET A 75 -2.29 15.62 8.77
CA MET A 75 -1.61 14.34 8.86
C MET A 75 -0.46 14.47 9.87
N ALA A 76 -0.77 14.29 11.16
CA ALA A 76 0.20 14.47 12.24
C ALA A 76 1.31 13.41 12.20
N CYS A 77 1.06 12.21 11.67
CA CYS A 77 2.09 11.18 11.52
C CYS A 77 3.05 11.47 10.37
N ASN A 78 4.36 11.51 10.65
CA ASN A 78 5.41 11.64 9.62
C ASN A 78 5.39 10.47 8.63
N THR A 79 5.17 9.25 9.13
CA THR A 79 5.09 8.05 8.29
C THR A 79 3.88 8.08 7.37
N ALA A 80 2.69 8.43 7.88
CA ALA A 80 1.50 8.59 7.04
C ALA A 80 1.69 9.71 6.01
N THR A 81 2.24 10.85 6.43
CA THR A 81 2.54 11.98 5.54
C THR A 81 3.45 11.55 4.39
N SER A 82 4.53 10.82 4.67
CA SER A 82 5.46 10.35 3.63
C SER A 82 4.86 9.34 2.66
N ALA A 83 3.80 8.63 3.06
CA ALA A 83 3.19 7.60 2.25
C ALA A 83 2.06 8.13 1.36
N ALA A 84 1.19 8.99 1.92
CA ALA A 84 -0.15 9.24 1.37
C ALA A 84 -0.55 10.71 1.21
N LEU A 85 0.26 11.69 1.64
CA LEU A 85 -0.15 13.11 1.64
C LEU A 85 -0.62 13.61 0.27
N GLU A 86 0.16 13.37 -0.79
CA GLU A 86 -0.18 13.87 -2.13
C GLU A 86 -1.50 13.28 -2.63
N GLU A 87 -1.69 11.97 -2.47
CA GLU A 87 -2.93 11.30 -2.88
C GLU A 87 -4.16 11.82 -2.12
N VAL A 88 -4.05 11.99 -0.79
CA VAL A 88 -5.14 12.51 0.03
C VAL A 88 -5.46 13.96 -0.37
N LYS A 89 -4.42 14.78 -0.60
CA LYS A 89 -4.58 16.18 -0.97
C LYS A 89 -5.21 16.36 -2.36
N GLU A 90 -4.91 15.48 -3.31
CA GLU A 90 -5.51 15.53 -4.66
C GLU A 90 -6.99 15.17 -4.67
N LYS A 91 -7.45 14.32 -3.76
CA LYS A 91 -8.83 13.79 -3.74
C LYS A 91 -9.80 14.56 -2.86
N LEU A 92 -9.34 15.49 -2.01
CA LEU A 92 -10.19 16.20 -1.06
C LEU A 92 -10.31 17.69 -1.38
N ASP A 93 -11.53 18.22 -1.21
CA ASP A 93 -11.82 19.65 -1.40
C ASP A 93 -11.42 20.52 -0.19
N ILE A 94 -11.23 19.90 0.98
CA ILE A 94 -10.79 20.61 2.19
C ILE A 94 -9.26 20.69 2.25
N PRO A 95 -8.68 21.72 2.89
CA PRO A 95 -7.23 21.80 3.06
C PRO A 95 -6.66 20.58 3.79
N VAL A 96 -5.60 19.99 3.23
CA VAL A 96 -4.83 18.90 3.82
C VAL A 96 -3.38 19.34 3.98
N ILE A 97 -2.84 19.20 5.19
CA ILE A 97 -1.44 19.50 5.51
C ILE A 97 -0.78 18.32 6.22
N GLY A 98 0.47 18.04 5.88
CA GLY A 98 1.30 17.05 6.59
C GLY A 98 2.51 17.69 7.25
N VAL A 99 3.20 16.91 8.08
CA VAL A 99 4.24 17.40 9.00
C VAL A 99 5.66 17.49 8.43
N ILE A 100 5.88 16.99 7.21
CA ILE A 100 7.22 16.94 6.59
C ILE A 100 7.62 18.30 6.03
N MET A 101 6.76 18.91 5.19
CA MET A 101 7.06 20.17 4.51
C MET A 101 7.34 21.32 5.50
N PRO A 102 6.52 21.55 6.55
CA PRO A 102 6.75 22.64 7.49
C PRO A 102 8.11 22.50 8.19
N GLY A 103 8.44 21.30 8.67
CA GLY A 103 9.74 21.01 9.28
C GLY A 103 10.91 21.16 8.31
N ALA A 104 10.75 20.74 7.05
CA ALA A 104 11.77 20.93 6.01
C ALA A 104 12.02 22.42 5.72
N SER A 105 10.96 23.22 5.58
CA SER A 105 11.07 24.66 5.32
C SER A 105 11.74 25.40 6.48
N ALA A 106 11.33 25.11 7.72
CA ALA A 106 11.96 25.71 8.89
C ALA A 106 13.45 25.34 9.00
N ALA A 107 13.81 24.09 8.70
CA ALA A 107 15.21 23.67 8.75
C ALA A 107 16.09 24.38 7.71
N ILE A 108 15.56 24.60 6.49
CA ILE A 108 16.26 25.37 5.44
C ILE A 108 16.48 26.82 5.88
N GLN A 109 15.51 27.42 6.56
CA GLN A 109 15.58 28.81 7.01
C GLN A 109 16.62 29.03 8.10
N VAL A 110 16.86 28.04 8.98
CA VAL A 110 17.73 28.22 10.15
C VAL A 110 19.15 27.67 10.01
N THR A 111 19.40 26.78 9.04
CA THR A 111 20.74 26.21 8.82
C THR A 111 21.71 27.28 8.31
N GLU A 112 22.92 27.29 8.83
CA GLU A 112 23.97 28.27 8.50
C GLU A 112 25.06 27.63 7.64
N THR A 113 25.41 26.38 7.97
CA THR A 113 26.40 25.53 7.28
C THR A 113 25.81 24.75 6.11
N LYS A 114 24.49 24.85 5.89
CA LYS A 114 23.74 24.11 4.87
C LYS A 114 23.79 22.59 5.06
N LYS A 115 23.98 22.12 6.29
CA LYS A 115 24.01 20.70 6.64
C LYS A 115 22.88 20.37 7.61
N ILE A 116 21.86 19.70 7.09
CA ILE A 116 20.66 19.34 7.83
C ILE A 116 20.66 17.84 8.11
N GLY A 117 20.48 17.47 9.37
CA GLY A 117 20.16 16.11 9.79
C GLY A 117 18.66 15.89 9.82
N VAL A 118 18.22 14.68 9.49
CA VAL A 118 16.82 14.26 9.66
C VAL A 118 16.81 12.93 10.40
N ILE A 119 16.20 12.90 11.58
CA ILE A 119 15.95 11.64 12.29
C ILE A 119 14.48 11.25 12.11
N SER A 120 14.21 10.00 11.77
CA SER A 120 12.85 9.55 11.49
C SER A 120 12.65 8.05 11.72
N THR A 121 11.47 7.51 11.37
CA THR A 121 11.23 6.06 11.32
C THR A 121 11.87 5.44 10.06
N GLU A 122 11.96 4.12 10.00
CA GLU A 122 12.50 3.45 8.80
C GLU A 122 11.67 3.72 7.54
N ALA A 123 10.34 3.62 7.63
CA ALA A 123 9.45 3.93 6.51
C ALA A 123 9.61 5.40 6.04
N THR A 124 9.69 6.35 6.96
CA THR A 124 9.89 7.77 6.62
C THR A 124 11.25 7.98 5.94
N LEU A 125 12.33 7.36 6.43
CA LEU A 125 13.64 7.44 5.78
C LEU A 125 13.61 6.83 4.37
N LYS A 126 13.04 5.63 4.22
CA LYS A 126 12.95 4.90 2.94
C LYS A 126 12.14 5.67 1.90
N SER A 127 11.14 6.46 2.30
CA SER A 127 10.34 7.27 1.39
C SER A 127 11.14 8.35 0.65
N GLY A 128 12.24 8.85 1.25
CA GLY A 128 13.00 9.97 0.73
C GLY A 128 12.29 11.33 0.77
N GLU A 129 11.09 11.44 1.33
CA GLU A 129 10.24 12.64 1.20
C GLU A 129 10.83 13.89 1.86
N TYR A 130 11.56 13.77 2.98
CA TYR A 130 12.30 14.91 3.54
C TYR A 130 13.39 15.42 2.60
N VAL A 131 14.20 14.52 2.04
CA VAL A 131 15.29 14.88 1.11
C VAL A 131 14.70 15.55 -0.13
N LYS A 132 13.66 14.95 -0.72
CA LYS A 132 12.93 15.51 -1.86
C LYS A 132 12.34 16.88 -1.55
N SER A 133 11.65 17.03 -0.41
CA SER A 133 11.05 18.30 0.03
C SER A 133 12.07 19.41 0.18
N ILE A 134 13.27 19.10 0.69
CA ILE A 134 14.36 20.06 0.85
C ILE A 134 15.01 20.39 -0.50
N LYS A 135 15.37 19.37 -1.28
CA LYS A 135 16.08 19.54 -2.56
C LYS A 135 15.24 20.25 -3.63
N ASN A 136 13.92 20.09 -3.60
CA ASN A 136 13.00 20.83 -4.48
C ASN A 136 13.00 22.34 -4.19
N ARG A 137 13.40 22.78 -3.00
CA ARG A 137 13.47 24.20 -2.60
C ARG A 137 14.88 24.77 -2.71
N THR A 138 15.90 23.94 -2.51
CA THR A 138 17.30 24.38 -2.59
C THR A 138 18.22 23.23 -2.96
N ALA A 139 19.01 23.41 -4.03
CA ALA A 139 20.03 22.44 -4.43
C ALA A 139 21.25 22.44 -3.50
N THR A 140 21.46 23.52 -2.72
CA THR A 140 22.73 23.79 -2.01
C THR A 140 22.83 23.22 -0.60
N VAL A 141 21.77 22.57 -0.10
CA VAL A 141 21.73 22.00 1.25
C VAL A 141 22.02 20.51 1.21
N ASP A 142 22.96 20.05 2.03
CA ASP A 142 23.26 18.64 2.22
C ASP A 142 22.37 18.06 3.34
N VAL A 143 21.73 16.93 3.06
CA VAL A 143 20.78 16.29 3.97
C VAL A 143 21.31 14.92 4.38
N ILE A 144 21.48 14.70 5.68
CA ILE A 144 21.88 13.41 6.26
C ILE A 144 20.68 12.81 6.98
N SER A 145 20.10 11.76 6.41
CA SER A 145 18.94 11.07 6.99
C SER A 145 19.36 9.86 7.82
N LEU A 146 18.74 9.68 8.97
CA LEU A 146 19.02 8.60 9.90
C LEU A 146 17.71 8.03 10.48
N ALA A 147 17.57 6.71 10.45
CA ALA A 147 16.45 6.03 11.11
C ALA A 147 16.79 5.79 12.59
N CYS A 148 15.83 6.04 13.48
CA CYS A 148 15.98 5.83 14.92
C CYS A 148 14.86 4.91 15.46
N PRO A 149 14.79 3.64 15.05
CA PRO A 149 13.66 2.75 15.33
C PRO A 149 13.41 2.50 16.84
N LYS A 150 14.44 2.67 17.67
CA LYS A 150 14.34 2.47 19.12
C LYS A 150 13.73 3.65 19.89
N PHE A 151 13.59 4.83 19.27
CA PHE A 151 13.11 6.02 19.97
C PHE A 151 11.62 5.94 20.29
N VAL A 152 10.79 5.45 19.37
CA VAL A 152 9.34 5.32 19.60
C VAL A 152 9.04 4.38 20.78
N PRO A 153 9.59 3.15 20.86
CA PRO A 153 9.38 2.29 22.03
C PRO A 153 9.79 2.91 23.36
N ILE A 154 10.88 3.69 23.40
CA ILE A 154 11.33 4.39 24.62
C ILE A 154 10.27 5.39 25.09
N VAL A 155 9.74 6.19 24.16
CA VAL A 155 8.74 7.22 24.47
C VAL A 155 7.43 6.58 24.93
N GLU A 156 6.94 5.56 24.21
CA GLU A 156 5.67 4.90 24.55
C GLU A 156 5.74 4.07 25.84
N SER A 157 6.94 3.62 26.23
CA SER A 157 7.15 2.94 27.52
C SER A 157 7.37 3.92 28.68
N ASN A 158 7.28 5.23 28.45
CA ASN A 158 7.54 6.29 29.43
C ASN A 158 8.96 6.24 30.05
N GLU A 159 9.95 5.73 29.30
CA GLU A 159 11.34 5.53 29.76
C GLU A 159 12.26 6.70 29.35
N MET A 160 11.70 7.87 29.08
CA MET A 160 12.40 9.02 28.49
C MET A 160 13.49 9.61 29.39
N GLU A 161 13.43 9.38 30.70
CA GLU A 161 14.43 9.84 31.67
C GLU A 161 15.42 8.74 32.08
N SER A 162 15.31 7.54 31.49
CA SER A 162 16.14 6.39 31.85
C SER A 162 17.57 6.50 31.31
N ALA A 163 18.53 5.86 32.00
CA ALA A 163 19.90 5.70 31.51
C ALA A 163 19.94 4.91 30.19
N ILE A 164 18.94 4.06 29.94
CA ILE A 164 18.79 3.32 28.69
C ILE A 164 18.47 4.29 27.55
N ALA A 165 17.54 5.22 27.76
CA ALA A 165 17.19 6.24 26.77
C ALA A 165 18.39 7.12 26.40
N GLU A 166 19.14 7.60 27.40
CA GLU A 166 20.35 8.39 27.16
C GLU A 166 21.37 7.62 26.30
N LYS A 167 21.64 6.35 26.63
CA LYS A 167 22.55 5.50 25.88
C LYS A 167 22.07 5.29 24.44
N VAL A 168 20.79 4.98 24.26
CA VAL A 168 20.20 4.74 22.92
C VAL A 168 20.24 6.00 22.07
N VAL A 169 19.94 7.18 22.63
CA VAL A 169 20.04 8.46 21.91
C VAL A 169 21.49 8.73 21.48
N LYS A 170 22.44 8.54 22.39
CA LYS A 170 23.87 8.75 22.10
C LYS A 170 24.39 7.83 20.99
N GLU A 171 24.10 6.53 21.07
CA GLU A 171 24.53 5.55 20.07
C GLU A 171 23.86 5.79 18.72
N SER A 172 22.55 6.07 18.72
CA SER A 172 21.80 6.27 17.48
C SER A 172 22.29 7.52 16.73
N LEU A 173 22.49 8.63 17.43
CA LEU A 173 22.83 9.93 16.82
C LEU A 173 24.33 10.12 16.54
N ALA A 174 25.19 9.16 16.89
CA ALA A 174 26.63 9.24 16.65
C ALA A 174 27.01 9.60 15.20
N PRO A 175 26.32 9.10 14.14
CA PRO A 175 26.63 9.48 12.75
C PRO A 175 26.34 10.96 12.43
N LEU A 176 25.43 11.61 13.16
CA LEU A 176 25.03 13.01 12.89
C LEU A 176 25.85 14.02 13.71
N LYS A 177 26.35 13.61 14.88
CA LYS A 177 27.04 14.51 15.80
C LYS A 177 28.30 15.11 15.17
N GLY A 178 28.37 16.44 15.14
CA GLY A 178 29.47 17.19 14.51
C GLY A 178 29.37 17.31 12.98
N ASN A 179 28.38 16.66 12.36
CA ASN A 179 28.20 16.67 10.89
C ASN A 179 27.07 17.60 10.43
N VAL A 180 26.20 18.06 11.32
CA VAL A 180 25.03 18.91 11.01
C VAL A 180 24.92 20.05 12.01
N ASP A 181 24.33 21.18 11.60
CA ASP A 181 24.01 22.31 12.48
C ASP A 181 22.51 22.43 12.80
N THR A 182 21.69 21.68 12.07
CA THR A 182 20.23 21.69 12.16
C THR A 182 19.75 20.26 12.10
N LEU A 183 18.84 19.88 12.99
CA LEU A 183 18.32 18.52 13.08
C LEU A 183 16.80 18.53 13.14
N ILE A 184 16.16 17.91 12.14
CA ILE A 184 14.71 17.73 12.09
C ILE A 184 14.31 16.51 12.93
N LEU A 185 13.37 16.72 13.85
CA LEU A 185 12.68 15.68 14.60
C LEU A 185 11.54 15.10 13.75
N GLY A 186 11.89 14.27 12.76
CA GLY A 186 10.98 13.71 11.75
C GLY A 186 10.13 12.51 12.22
N CYS A 187 9.71 12.55 13.48
CA CYS A 187 8.74 11.63 14.07
C CYS A 187 8.02 12.36 15.22
N THR A 188 6.73 12.11 15.38
CA THR A 188 5.87 12.79 16.35
C THR A 188 6.25 12.54 17.81
N HIS A 189 6.92 11.42 18.11
CA HIS A 189 7.40 11.09 19.45
C HIS A 189 8.68 11.86 19.84
N TYR A 190 9.50 12.27 18.87
CA TYR A 190 10.86 12.77 19.13
C TYR A 190 10.92 14.12 19.87
N PRO A 191 9.93 15.02 19.80
CA PRO A 191 9.86 16.19 20.67
C PRO A 191 9.92 15.86 22.16
N LEU A 192 9.47 14.67 22.59
CA LEU A 192 9.53 14.24 23.99
C LEU A 192 10.94 13.81 24.41
N LEU A 193 11.79 13.42 23.45
CA LEU A 193 13.22 13.14 23.67
C LEU A 193 14.10 14.39 23.46
N ARG A 194 13.51 15.56 23.20
CA ARG A 194 14.24 16.79 22.88
C ARG A 194 15.36 17.12 23.88
N PRO A 195 15.17 17.01 25.21
CA PRO A 195 16.26 17.28 26.16
C PRO A 195 17.47 16.37 25.96
N LEU A 196 17.26 15.05 25.82
CA LEU A 196 18.32 14.07 25.59
C LEU A 196 19.01 14.28 24.23
N ILE A 197 18.22 14.54 23.19
CA ILE A 197 18.72 14.79 21.83
C ILE A 197 19.58 16.06 21.84
N GLN A 198 19.12 17.15 22.45
CA GLN A 198 19.87 18.41 22.54
C GLN A 198 21.16 18.23 23.33
N ALA A 199 21.11 17.56 24.48
CA ALA A 199 22.28 17.28 25.30
C ALA A 199 23.35 16.49 24.53
N ASN A 200 22.92 15.49 23.73
CA ASN A 200 23.85 14.71 22.93
C ASN A 200 24.40 15.47 21.71
N MET A 201 23.56 16.20 20.98
CA MET A 201 23.97 16.94 19.77
C MET A 201 24.76 18.21 20.08
N GLY A 202 24.62 18.75 21.29
CA GLY A 202 25.27 19.97 21.74
C GLY A 202 24.43 21.23 21.49
N PRO A 203 24.77 22.35 22.13
CA PRO A 203 23.94 23.57 22.14
C PRO A 203 23.88 24.28 20.78
N ASN A 204 24.82 24.01 19.88
CA ASN A 204 24.92 24.68 18.58
C ASN A 204 24.01 24.06 17.52
N VAL A 205 23.47 22.86 17.75
CA VAL A 205 22.57 22.20 16.80
C VAL A 205 21.14 22.66 17.05
N LYS A 206 20.53 23.28 16.05
CA LYS A 206 19.14 23.76 16.10
C LYS A 206 18.18 22.59 15.87
N LEU A 207 17.38 22.25 16.88
CA LEU A 207 16.38 21.18 16.77
C LEU A 207 15.03 21.71 16.27
N ILE A 208 14.57 21.16 15.14
CA ILE A 208 13.30 21.52 14.50
C ILE A 208 12.22 20.51 14.86
N ASP A 209 11.15 21.00 15.47
CA ASP A 209 9.94 20.23 15.77
C ASP A 209 8.97 20.35 14.60
N SER A 210 8.85 19.28 13.81
CA SER A 210 7.95 19.23 12.66
C SER A 210 6.49 19.53 13.05
N GLY A 211 6.03 19.12 14.24
CA GLY A 211 4.68 19.38 14.71
C GLY A 211 4.44 20.86 15.00
N ALA A 212 5.37 21.50 15.73
CA ALA A 212 5.28 22.92 16.06
C ALA A 212 5.28 23.82 14.82
N GLU A 213 6.12 23.50 13.83
CA GLU A 213 6.16 24.22 12.55
C GLU A 213 4.89 24.01 11.72
N THR A 214 4.31 22.81 11.76
CA THR A 214 3.04 22.52 11.08
C THR A 214 1.90 23.38 11.59
N VAL A 215 1.83 23.60 12.91
CA VAL A 215 0.78 24.44 13.50
C VAL A 215 0.90 25.91 13.08
N ARG A 216 2.12 26.42 12.87
CA ARG A 216 2.33 27.75 12.29
C ARG A 216 1.75 27.84 10.88
N ASP A 217 2.01 26.83 10.06
CA ASP A 217 1.47 26.77 8.69
C ASP A 217 -0.07 26.62 8.69
N ILE A 218 -0.64 25.86 9.64
CA ILE A 218 -2.10 25.78 9.83
C ILE A 218 -2.68 27.18 10.06
N SER A 219 -2.07 27.99 10.93
CA SER A 219 -2.54 29.36 11.18
C SER A 219 -2.59 30.20 9.91
N VAL A 220 -1.59 30.07 9.03
CA VAL A 220 -1.54 30.78 7.74
C VAL A 220 -2.66 30.30 6.82
N LEU A 221 -2.86 28.98 6.73
CA LEU A 221 -3.89 28.39 5.88
C LEU A 221 -5.31 28.74 6.35
N LEU A 222 -5.56 28.74 7.67
CA LEU A 222 -6.86 29.12 8.21
C LEU A 222 -7.22 30.56 7.82
N ASN A 223 -6.27 31.49 7.94
CA ASN A 223 -6.48 32.89 7.53
C ASN A 223 -6.68 32.99 6.01
N TYR A 224 -5.86 32.29 5.21
CA TYR A 224 -5.94 32.33 3.75
C TYR A 224 -7.29 31.84 3.22
N PHE A 225 -7.84 30.77 3.81
CA PHE A 225 -9.12 30.20 3.42
C PHE A 225 -10.33 30.77 4.19
N ASN A 226 -10.13 31.76 5.07
CA ASN A 226 -11.15 32.31 5.97
C ASN A 226 -11.88 31.21 6.77
N LEU A 227 -11.11 30.31 7.38
CA LEU A 227 -11.59 29.14 8.11
C LEU A 227 -11.44 29.27 9.63
N ASN A 228 -11.03 30.42 10.16
CA ASN A 228 -10.80 30.60 11.59
C ASN A 228 -12.07 30.35 12.43
N GLY A 229 -11.89 29.71 13.59
CA GLY A 229 -12.92 29.56 14.61
C GLY A 229 -13.10 30.83 15.45
N GLU A 230 -14.31 31.00 15.97
CA GLU A 230 -14.65 32.09 16.89
C GLU A 230 -14.08 31.84 18.29
N GLU A 231 -13.82 32.92 19.03
CA GLU A 231 -13.58 32.81 20.47
C GLU A 231 -14.84 32.28 21.16
N ARG A 232 -14.70 31.14 21.85
CA ARG A 232 -15.80 30.44 22.52
C ARG A 232 -15.43 30.13 23.96
N LYS A 233 -16.41 30.24 24.86
CA LYS A 233 -16.23 29.96 26.30
C LYS A 233 -15.84 28.51 26.60
N LYS A 234 -16.22 27.58 25.72
CA LYS A 234 -15.90 26.16 25.83
C LYS A 234 -15.70 25.59 24.44
N LEU A 235 -14.61 24.86 24.26
CA LEU A 235 -14.33 24.05 23.09
C LEU A 235 -14.51 22.58 23.44
N ASN A 236 -15.09 21.81 22.53
CA ASN A 236 -15.26 20.38 22.69
C ASN A 236 -14.25 19.65 21.80
N HIS A 237 -13.09 19.32 22.37
CA HIS A 237 -12.11 18.48 21.70
C HIS A 237 -12.51 17.01 21.82
N GLU A 238 -12.47 16.27 20.73
CA GLU A 238 -12.76 14.84 20.68
C GLU A 238 -11.52 14.05 20.30
N PHE A 239 -11.25 12.98 21.03
CA PHE A 239 -10.12 12.09 20.80
C PHE A 239 -10.64 10.69 20.55
N TYR A 240 -10.14 10.06 19.50
CA TYR A 240 -10.53 8.72 19.10
C TYR A 240 -9.30 7.82 19.02
N THR A 241 -9.48 6.56 19.40
CA THR A 241 -8.45 5.52 19.30
C THR A 241 -9.05 4.23 18.76
N THR A 242 -8.28 3.50 17.95
CA THR A 242 -8.69 2.17 17.46
C THR A 242 -8.38 1.02 18.42
N ALA A 243 -7.64 1.27 19.49
CA ALA A 243 -7.37 0.28 20.54
C ALA A 243 -8.17 0.60 21.82
N SER A 244 -7.68 0.13 22.96
CA SER A 244 -8.28 0.41 24.27
C SER A 244 -8.19 1.89 24.62
N VAL A 245 -9.29 2.45 25.13
CA VAL A 245 -9.41 3.85 25.54
C VAL A 245 -8.54 4.16 26.76
N ALA A 246 -8.46 3.25 27.75
CA ALA A 246 -7.82 3.55 29.02
C ALA A 246 -6.31 3.89 28.89
N PRO A 247 -5.47 3.08 28.19
CA PRO A 247 -4.07 3.44 27.99
C PRO A 247 -3.88 4.73 27.17
N PHE A 248 -4.74 4.94 26.17
CA PHE A 248 -4.71 6.17 25.38
C PHE A 248 -5.02 7.40 26.25
N TYR A 249 -6.05 7.31 27.08
CA TYR A 249 -6.47 8.37 27.99
C TYR A 249 -5.35 8.78 28.94
N GLU A 250 -4.68 7.81 29.58
CA GLU A 250 -3.57 8.08 30.49
C GLU A 250 -2.42 8.83 29.80
N ILE A 251 -2.04 8.39 28.60
CA ILE A 251 -0.99 9.06 27.82
C ILE A 251 -1.42 10.47 27.41
N ALA A 252 -2.64 10.62 26.89
CA ALA A 252 -3.15 11.90 26.43
C ALA A 252 -3.30 12.92 27.55
N GLN A 253 -3.83 12.49 28.71
CA GLN A 253 -3.95 13.35 29.89
C GLN A 253 -2.59 13.87 30.33
N ASN A 254 -1.59 12.99 30.41
CA ASN A 254 -0.23 13.35 30.80
C ASN A 254 0.45 14.28 29.80
N TRP A 255 0.30 14.03 28.49
CA TRP A 255 1.03 14.79 27.47
C TRP A 255 0.39 16.14 27.14
N LEU A 256 -0.94 16.23 27.21
CA LEU A 256 -1.70 17.45 26.93
C LEU A 256 -1.91 18.33 28.17
N ASN A 257 -1.76 17.77 29.38
CA ASN A 257 -2.04 18.45 30.64
C ASN A 257 -3.49 19.00 30.70
N LEU A 258 -4.45 18.13 30.39
CA LEU A 258 -5.89 18.42 30.38
C LEU A 258 -6.63 17.44 31.31
N ASP A 259 -7.47 17.97 32.20
CA ASP A 259 -8.13 17.16 33.24
C ASP A 259 -9.38 16.40 32.75
N ASP A 260 -10.05 16.88 31.69
CA ASP A 260 -11.33 16.34 31.18
C ASP A 260 -11.24 16.08 29.67
N LEU A 261 -10.64 14.94 29.30
CA LEU A 261 -10.49 14.52 27.90
C LEU A 261 -11.66 13.62 27.46
N ASN A 262 -12.33 14.00 26.37
CA ASN A 262 -13.31 13.14 25.72
C ASN A 262 -12.62 12.12 24.80
N VAL A 263 -12.30 10.93 25.33
CA VAL A 263 -11.66 9.84 24.57
C VAL A 263 -12.67 8.72 24.27
N MET A 264 -12.81 8.37 23.00
CA MET A 264 -13.73 7.35 22.51
C MET A 264 -13.01 6.26 21.71
N HIS A 265 -13.50 5.04 21.82
CA HIS A 265 -13.08 3.96 20.91
C HIS A 265 -13.81 4.12 19.58
N THR A 266 -13.11 3.85 18.48
CA THR A 266 -13.73 3.66 17.16
C THR A 266 -13.06 2.51 16.45
N ASP A 267 -13.83 1.74 15.68
CA ASP A 267 -13.27 0.87 14.66
C ASP A 267 -13.54 1.53 13.30
N PHE A 268 -12.67 1.28 12.33
CA PHE A 268 -13.00 1.54 10.94
C PHE A 268 -13.95 0.42 10.50
N ALA A 269 -15.08 0.77 9.89
CA ALA A 269 -15.92 -0.24 9.25
C ALA A 269 -15.02 -1.08 8.35
N ALA A 270 -15.09 -2.40 8.46
CA ALA A 270 -14.34 -3.27 7.57
C ALA A 270 -14.64 -2.82 6.14
N LYS A 271 -13.62 -2.39 5.37
CA LYS A 271 -13.77 -2.24 3.93
C LYS A 271 -14.39 -3.56 3.46
N GLU A 272 -15.52 -3.50 2.76
CA GLU A 272 -16.04 -4.69 2.07
C GLU A 272 -14.87 -5.23 1.26
N THR A 273 -14.36 -6.39 1.64
CA THR A 273 -13.38 -7.11 0.86
C THR A 273 -14.10 -7.44 -0.43
N LYS A 274 -13.82 -6.66 -1.48
CA LYS A 274 -14.37 -6.94 -2.81
C LYS A 274 -13.97 -8.37 -3.14
N THR A 275 -14.98 -9.21 -3.31
CA THR A 275 -14.77 -10.62 -3.57
C THR A 275 -14.83 -10.83 -5.07
N ILE A 276 -13.83 -11.51 -5.61
CA ILE A 276 -13.84 -11.94 -7.00
C ILE A 276 -13.94 -13.47 -7.02
N LEU A 277 -14.87 -13.98 -7.81
CA LEU A 277 -15.01 -15.40 -8.07
C LEU A 277 -14.19 -15.78 -9.31
N ILE A 278 -13.23 -16.69 -9.18
CA ILE A 278 -12.55 -17.26 -10.35
C ILE A 278 -13.35 -18.45 -10.85
N ALA A 279 -13.73 -18.43 -12.13
CA ALA A 279 -14.47 -19.50 -12.80
C ALA A 279 -13.57 -20.71 -13.12
N THR A 280 -12.96 -21.30 -12.09
CA THR A 280 -12.11 -22.50 -12.20
C THR A 280 -12.29 -23.42 -11.01
N ARG A 281 -12.24 -24.74 -11.26
CA ARG A 281 -12.09 -25.78 -10.22
C ARG A 281 -10.65 -26.26 -10.06
N ASN A 282 -9.73 -25.76 -10.90
CA ASN A 282 -8.32 -26.14 -10.88
C ASN A 282 -7.60 -25.44 -9.71
N GLU A 283 -7.11 -26.22 -8.75
CA GLU A 283 -6.41 -25.70 -7.56
C GLU A 283 -5.06 -25.06 -7.89
N GLY A 284 -4.36 -25.51 -8.93
CA GLY A 284 -3.13 -24.90 -9.43
C GLY A 284 -3.39 -23.47 -9.93
N LYS A 285 -4.41 -23.29 -10.78
CA LYS A 285 -4.86 -21.96 -11.22
C LYS A 285 -5.33 -21.10 -10.05
N THR A 286 -6.11 -21.68 -9.13
CA THR A 286 -6.60 -20.97 -7.94
C THR A 286 -5.43 -20.43 -7.10
N LYS A 287 -4.38 -21.23 -6.89
CA LYS A 287 -3.19 -20.81 -6.13
C LYS A 287 -2.48 -19.63 -6.82
N GLU A 288 -2.31 -19.69 -8.14
CA GLU A 288 -1.73 -18.57 -8.91
C GLU A 288 -2.56 -17.30 -8.78
N PHE A 289 -3.89 -17.37 -8.98
CA PHE A 289 -4.77 -16.21 -8.84
C PHE A 289 -4.86 -15.66 -7.43
N LYS A 290 -4.96 -16.52 -6.40
CA LYS A 290 -4.95 -16.06 -5.00
C LYS A 290 -3.72 -15.22 -4.70
N LYS A 291 -2.55 -15.63 -5.18
CA LYS A 291 -1.31 -14.89 -4.98
C LYS A 291 -1.30 -13.58 -5.79
N LEU A 292 -1.75 -13.63 -7.04
CA LEU A 292 -1.79 -12.46 -7.92
C LEU A 292 -2.77 -11.37 -7.43
N PHE A 293 -3.94 -11.74 -6.90
CA PHE A 293 -4.96 -10.81 -6.42
C PHE A 293 -4.76 -10.34 -4.98
N ALA A 294 -4.02 -11.10 -4.16
CA ALA A 294 -3.73 -10.73 -2.76
C ALA A 294 -3.02 -9.37 -2.66
N ASP A 295 -2.13 -9.08 -3.61
CA ASP A 295 -1.40 -7.80 -3.67
C ASP A 295 -2.31 -6.61 -3.97
N TYR A 296 -3.54 -6.84 -4.44
CA TYR A 296 -4.53 -5.81 -4.80
C TYR A 296 -5.72 -5.74 -3.82
N GLY A 297 -5.66 -6.46 -2.70
CA GLY A 297 -6.68 -6.37 -1.65
C GLY A 297 -8.02 -7.06 -1.95
N PHE A 298 -8.09 -7.93 -2.96
CA PHE A 298 -9.29 -8.73 -3.25
C PHE A 298 -9.29 -10.06 -2.50
N ALA A 299 -10.48 -10.47 -2.03
CA ALA A 299 -10.70 -11.83 -1.56
C ALA A 299 -11.08 -12.72 -2.75
N ILE A 300 -10.50 -13.92 -2.83
CA ILE A 300 -10.70 -14.83 -3.97
C ILE A 300 -11.51 -16.06 -3.56
N LYS A 301 -12.66 -16.23 -4.20
CA LYS A 301 -13.46 -17.47 -4.21
C LYS A 301 -13.17 -18.25 -5.50
N ASN A 302 -13.41 -19.55 -5.51
CA ASN A 302 -13.37 -20.38 -6.73
C ASN A 302 -14.63 -21.25 -6.85
N LEU A 303 -14.77 -22.00 -7.94
CA LEU A 303 -15.95 -22.84 -8.15
C LEU A 303 -16.07 -24.01 -7.15
N ASN A 304 -15.00 -24.38 -6.44
CA ASN A 304 -15.06 -25.40 -5.39
C ASN A 304 -15.80 -24.90 -4.13
N ASP A 305 -15.87 -23.58 -3.92
CA ASP A 305 -16.72 -22.96 -2.89
C ASP A 305 -18.23 -23.06 -3.23
N PHE A 306 -18.56 -23.40 -4.48
CA PHE A 306 -19.93 -23.48 -4.99
C PHE A 306 -20.19 -24.83 -5.67
N PRO A 307 -20.30 -25.94 -4.92
CA PRO A 307 -20.44 -27.28 -5.48
C PRO A 307 -21.75 -27.49 -6.25
N ALA A 308 -22.77 -26.64 -6.04
CA ALA A 308 -24.04 -26.70 -6.73
C ALA A 308 -24.05 -26.02 -8.12
N LEU A 309 -23.00 -25.26 -8.47
CA LEU A 309 -22.91 -24.62 -9.79
C LEU A 309 -22.65 -25.66 -10.88
N PRO A 310 -23.31 -25.53 -12.05
CA PRO A 310 -23.11 -26.43 -13.17
C PRO A 310 -21.67 -26.35 -13.70
N GLU A 311 -21.24 -27.42 -14.35
CA GLU A 311 -20.01 -27.39 -15.13
C GLU A 311 -20.29 -26.65 -16.45
N ILE A 312 -19.44 -25.68 -16.78
CA ILE A 312 -19.59 -24.88 -18.01
C ILE A 312 -18.90 -25.62 -19.15
N GLU A 313 -19.64 -25.96 -20.20
CA GLU A 313 -19.06 -26.60 -21.37
C GLU A 313 -18.22 -25.61 -22.20
N GLU A 314 -16.94 -25.90 -22.35
CA GLU A 314 -16.00 -25.14 -23.20
C GLU A 314 -16.16 -25.55 -24.68
N THR A 315 -17.21 -25.02 -25.32
CA THR A 315 -17.55 -25.25 -26.74
C THR A 315 -16.93 -24.24 -27.69
N GLY A 316 -16.25 -23.22 -27.18
CA GLY A 316 -15.59 -22.20 -27.98
C GLY A 316 -14.42 -22.75 -28.79
N ILE A 317 -14.14 -22.09 -29.91
CA ILE A 317 -13.00 -22.38 -30.79
C ILE A 317 -11.84 -21.39 -30.59
N THR A 318 -12.04 -20.36 -29.76
CA THR A 318 -11.01 -19.41 -29.32
C THR A 318 -10.88 -19.38 -27.80
N PHE A 319 -9.74 -18.87 -27.29
CA PHE A 319 -9.51 -18.70 -25.85
C PHE A 319 -10.51 -17.68 -25.25
N GLU A 320 -10.78 -16.58 -25.94
CA GLU A 320 -11.74 -15.57 -25.51
C GLU A 320 -13.15 -16.16 -25.39
N GLU A 321 -13.63 -16.91 -26.39
CA GLU A 321 -14.96 -17.54 -26.34
C GLU A 321 -15.12 -18.45 -25.11
N ASN A 322 -14.13 -19.30 -24.83
CA ASN A 322 -14.16 -20.17 -23.66
C ASN A 322 -14.08 -19.38 -22.34
N ALA A 323 -13.24 -18.36 -22.27
CA ALA A 323 -13.11 -17.52 -21.08
C ALA A 323 -14.40 -16.73 -20.81
N ARG A 324 -15.06 -16.22 -21.85
CA ARG A 324 -16.38 -15.56 -21.76
C ARG A 324 -17.46 -16.51 -21.31
N LEU A 325 -17.58 -17.69 -21.92
CA LEU A 325 -18.56 -18.71 -21.51
C LEU A 325 -18.45 -19.00 -20.01
N LYS A 326 -17.22 -19.16 -19.49
CA LYS A 326 -16.95 -19.36 -18.06
C LYS A 326 -17.32 -18.16 -17.20
N ALA A 327 -16.90 -16.96 -17.58
CA ALA A 327 -17.08 -15.76 -16.77
C ALA A 327 -18.55 -15.32 -16.74
N GLU A 328 -19.16 -15.15 -17.91
CA GLU A 328 -20.47 -14.55 -18.09
C GLU A 328 -21.58 -15.44 -17.54
N GLN A 329 -21.54 -16.75 -17.80
CA GLN A 329 -22.57 -17.66 -17.29
C GLN A 329 -22.54 -17.79 -15.77
N ILE A 330 -21.34 -17.92 -15.17
CA ILE A 330 -21.21 -17.98 -13.71
C ILE A 330 -21.59 -16.64 -13.08
N SER A 331 -21.25 -15.52 -13.73
CA SER A 331 -21.64 -14.18 -13.28
C SER A 331 -23.16 -14.03 -13.28
N GLU A 332 -23.84 -14.48 -14.34
CA GLU A 332 -25.29 -14.41 -14.44
C GLU A 332 -25.99 -15.27 -13.38
N ILE A 333 -25.44 -16.46 -13.08
CA ILE A 333 -26.01 -17.36 -12.07
C ILE A 333 -25.78 -16.84 -10.65
N THR A 334 -24.60 -16.30 -10.35
CA THR A 334 -24.20 -15.94 -8.97
C THR A 334 -24.49 -14.48 -8.63
N GLY A 335 -24.59 -13.60 -9.63
CA GLY A 335 -24.64 -12.15 -9.44
C GLY A 335 -23.32 -11.52 -9.00
N GLU A 336 -22.24 -12.31 -8.90
CA GLU A 336 -20.93 -11.86 -8.44
C GLU A 336 -20.08 -11.36 -9.62
N ILE A 337 -19.00 -10.62 -9.33
CA ILE A 337 -17.96 -10.33 -10.33
C ILE A 337 -17.13 -11.60 -10.52
N VAL A 338 -17.07 -12.08 -11.75
CA VAL A 338 -16.41 -13.34 -12.10
C VAL A 338 -15.27 -13.10 -13.06
N ILE A 339 -14.14 -13.78 -12.82
CA ILE A 339 -13.03 -13.85 -13.77
C ILE A 339 -12.96 -15.24 -14.37
N GLY A 340 -13.14 -15.33 -15.68
CA GLY A 340 -12.84 -16.49 -16.51
C GLY A 340 -11.41 -16.44 -17.01
N ASP A 341 -10.76 -17.61 -17.02
CA ASP A 341 -9.45 -17.81 -17.63
C ASP A 341 -9.54 -18.97 -18.62
N ASP A 342 -9.08 -18.75 -19.84
CA ASP A 342 -8.69 -19.81 -20.74
C ASP A 342 -7.23 -19.66 -21.15
N SER A 343 -6.45 -20.73 -20.96
CA SER A 343 -5.03 -20.73 -21.27
C SER A 343 -4.64 -21.98 -22.03
N GLY A 344 -3.67 -21.84 -22.92
CA GLY A 344 -3.13 -22.97 -23.66
C GLY A 344 -1.72 -22.75 -24.15
N LEU A 345 -1.05 -23.86 -24.47
CA LEU A 345 0.24 -23.88 -25.12
C LEU A 345 0.03 -23.95 -26.64
N CYS A 346 0.61 -23.02 -27.36
CA CYS A 346 0.57 -22.95 -28.82
C CYS A 346 1.95 -23.29 -29.36
N VAL A 347 2.08 -24.37 -30.14
CA VAL A 347 3.35 -24.77 -30.75
C VAL A 347 3.33 -24.45 -32.25
N ASP A 348 4.28 -23.64 -32.70
CA ASP A 348 4.26 -23.05 -34.04
C ASP A 348 4.31 -24.13 -35.13
N LEU A 349 5.15 -25.15 -34.93
CA LEU A 349 5.31 -26.25 -35.89
C LEU A 349 4.03 -27.09 -36.05
N LEU A 350 3.20 -27.16 -35.02
CA LEU A 350 1.94 -27.89 -35.02
C LEU A 350 0.76 -27.00 -35.44
N GLY A 351 1.03 -25.83 -36.03
CA GLY A 351 -0.01 -24.88 -36.43
C GLY A 351 -0.79 -24.30 -35.25
N GLY A 352 -0.14 -24.17 -34.08
CA GLY A 352 -0.76 -23.66 -32.86
C GLY A 352 -1.37 -24.74 -31.96
N LEU A 353 -1.35 -26.02 -32.35
CA LEU A 353 -1.74 -27.11 -31.44
C LEU A 353 -0.71 -27.26 -30.30
N PRO A 354 -1.13 -27.63 -29.08
CA PRO A 354 -2.50 -28.00 -28.69
C PRO A 354 -3.50 -26.85 -28.53
N GLY A 355 -3.07 -25.60 -28.35
CA GLY A 355 -3.95 -24.42 -28.35
C GLY A 355 -5.08 -24.51 -27.33
N VAL A 356 -6.32 -24.19 -27.74
CA VAL A 356 -7.53 -24.29 -26.91
C VAL A 356 -7.82 -25.71 -26.39
N TRP A 357 -7.20 -26.74 -26.98
CA TRP A 357 -7.32 -28.13 -26.53
C TRP A 357 -6.23 -28.56 -25.55
N SER A 358 -5.44 -27.63 -25.03
CA SER A 358 -4.30 -27.91 -24.13
C SER A 358 -4.62 -28.85 -22.96
N HIS A 359 -5.77 -28.69 -22.30
CA HIS A 359 -6.14 -29.55 -21.17
C HIS A 359 -6.58 -30.98 -21.61
N ARG A 360 -6.99 -31.13 -22.87
CA ARG A 360 -7.58 -32.35 -23.45
C ARG A 360 -6.82 -32.86 -24.68
N PHE A 361 -5.53 -32.53 -24.79
CA PHE A 361 -4.77 -32.80 -26.00
C PHE A 361 -4.63 -34.30 -26.26
N ALA A 362 -4.38 -35.09 -25.20
CA ALA A 362 -4.25 -36.54 -25.27
C ALA A 362 -5.58 -37.31 -25.25
N GLY A 363 -6.72 -36.61 -25.12
CA GLY A 363 -8.05 -37.22 -25.03
C GLY A 363 -8.96 -36.42 -24.10
N PRO A 364 -10.18 -36.92 -23.80
CA PRO A 364 -11.17 -36.16 -23.03
C PRO A 364 -10.79 -35.94 -21.56
N ASN A 365 -10.10 -36.89 -20.90
CA ASN A 365 -9.69 -36.78 -19.48
C ASN A 365 -8.23 -37.20 -19.27
N PRO A 366 -7.25 -36.50 -19.87
CA PRO A 366 -5.85 -36.90 -19.77
C PRO A 366 -5.21 -36.34 -18.49
N THR A 367 -4.20 -37.04 -18.02
CA THR A 367 -3.23 -36.50 -17.06
C THR A 367 -2.28 -35.52 -17.76
N ASP A 368 -1.66 -34.62 -16.98
CA ASP A 368 -0.60 -33.73 -17.49
C ASP A 368 0.54 -34.52 -18.16
N GLN A 369 0.88 -35.69 -17.62
CA GLN A 369 1.90 -36.57 -18.18
C GLN A 369 1.50 -37.11 -19.56
N GLU A 370 0.24 -37.49 -19.77
CA GLU A 370 -0.25 -37.96 -21.07
C GLU A 370 -0.28 -36.83 -22.11
N ASN A 371 -0.72 -35.63 -21.70
CA ASN A 371 -0.69 -34.44 -22.56
C ASN A 371 0.73 -34.08 -23.00
N MET A 372 1.69 -34.08 -22.06
CA MET A 372 3.10 -33.84 -22.37
C MET A 372 3.69 -34.96 -23.24
N ALA A 373 3.39 -36.23 -22.94
CA ALA A 373 3.89 -37.37 -23.70
C ALA A 373 3.41 -37.32 -25.15
N LYS A 374 2.12 -37.01 -25.38
CA LYS A 374 1.59 -36.80 -26.72
C LYS A 374 2.29 -35.65 -27.43
N LEU A 375 2.45 -34.50 -26.77
CA LEU A 375 3.12 -33.35 -27.39
C LEU A 375 4.57 -33.67 -27.79
N LEU A 376 5.33 -34.34 -26.91
CA LEU A 376 6.69 -34.75 -27.20
C LEU A 376 6.74 -35.79 -28.34
N HIS A 377 5.74 -36.67 -28.44
CA HIS A 377 5.61 -37.62 -29.54
C HIS A 377 5.39 -36.92 -30.89
N GLU A 378 4.46 -35.95 -30.97
CA GLU A 378 4.23 -35.14 -32.18
C GLU A 378 5.48 -34.36 -32.60
N LEU A 379 6.32 -33.98 -31.64
CA LEU A 379 7.57 -33.26 -31.87
C LEU A 379 8.79 -34.17 -32.03
N ALA A 380 8.65 -35.49 -32.01
CA ALA A 380 9.79 -36.42 -32.01
C ALA A 380 10.73 -36.22 -33.21
N SER A 381 10.20 -35.89 -34.38
CA SER A 381 10.98 -35.64 -35.61
C SER A 381 11.91 -34.42 -35.53
N THR A 382 11.76 -33.57 -34.50
CA THR A 382 12.55 -32.34 -34.29
C THR A 382 13.66 -32.50 -33.27
N GLU A 383 13.96 -33.71 -32.79
CA GLU A 383 14.99 -33.94 -31.76
C GLU A 383 16.38 -33.40 -32.16
N VAL A 384 16.71 -33.42 -33.46
CA VAL A 384 17.96 -32.88 -34.02
C VAL A 384 17.84 -31.46 -34.59
N THR A 385 16.66 -30.82 -34.46
CA THR A 385 16.43 -29.40 -34.85
C THR A 385 15.63 -28.65 -33.76
N PRO A 386 16.20 -28.46 -32.54
CA PRO A 386 15.49 -27.87 -31.41
C PRO A 386 14.95 -26.46 -31.68
N GLU A 387 15.58 -25.72 -32.59
CA GLU A 387 15.21 -24.35 -32.99
C GLU A 387 13.81 -24.29 -33.64
N ARG A 388 13.30 -25.42 -34.12
CA ARG A 388 11.94 -25.53 -34.71
C ARG A 388 10.84 -25.77 -33.68
N ARG A 389 11.19 -25.88 -32.39
CA ARG A 389 10.24 -26.15 -31.29
C ARG A 389 9.73 -24.88 -30.62
N THR A 390 9.63 -23.78 -31.36
CA THR A 390 9.11 -22.52 -30.84
C THR A 390 7.66 -22.67 -30.42
N ALA A 391 7.34 -22.07 -29.29
CA ALA A 391 6.01 -22.15 -28.68
C ALA A 391 5.75 -20.91 -27.84
N HIS A 392 4.49 -20.69 -27.50
CA HIS A 392 4.11 -19.71 -26.49
C HIS A 392 2.93 -20.22 -25.69
N PHE A 393 2.88 -19.85 -24.42
CA PHE A 393 1.62 -19.88 -23.69
C PHE A 393 0.80 -18.65 -24.01
N HIS A 394 -0.49 -18.85 -24.23
CA HIS A 394 -1.49 -17.79 -24.36
C HIS A 394 -2.48 -17.91 -23.19
N THR A 395 -2.95 -16.77 -22.68
CA THR A 395 -4.15 -16.70 -21.81
C THR A 395 -5.01 -15.53 -22.24
N THR A 396 -6.32 -15.76 -22.19
CA THR A 396 -7.34 -14.73 -22.19
C THR A 396 -8.00 -14.72 -20.81
N LEU A 397 -7.97 -13.56 -20.16
CA LEU A 397 -8.72 -13.31 -18.93
C LEU A 397 -9.94 -12.45 -19.26
N VAL A 398 -11.10 -12.87 -18.77
CA VAL A 398 -12.37 -12.17 -18.95
C VAL A 398 -12.94 -11.85 -17.59
N ALA A 399 -13.16 -10.57 -17.27
CA ALA A 399 -13.95 -10.17 -16.12
C ALA A 399 -15.38 -9.85 -16.55
N ALA A 400 -16.36 -10.50 -15.92
CA ALA A 400 -17.78 -10.35 -16.19
C ALA A 400 -18.53 -9.93 -14.93
N ARG A 401 -19.57 -9.11 -15.12
CA ARG A 401 -20.58 -8.77 -14.10
C ARG A 401 -21.95 -8.67 -14.77
N PRO A 402 -23.07 -8.90 -14.06
CA PRO A 402 -24.39 -8.84 -14.65
C PRO A 402 -24.69 -7.50 -15.32
N ASN A 403 -25.35 -7.53 -16.48
CA ASN A 403 -25.78 -6.35 -17.25
C ASN A 403 -24.65 -5.40 -17.69
N HIS A 404 -23.42 -5.89 -17.85
CA HIS A 404 -22.29 -5.08 -18.29
C HIS A 404 -21.45 -5.83 -19.33
N GLU A 405 -20.83 -5.09 -20.25
CA GLU A 405 -19.90 -5.66 -21.22
C GLU A 405 -18.66 -6.21 -20.48
N SER A 406 -18.24 -7.44 -20.81
CA SER A 406 -17.10 -8.07 -20.16
C SER A 406 -15.78 -7.40 -20.57
N LEU A 407 -14.90 -7.21 -19.59
CA LEU A 407 -13.53 -6.76 -19.80
C LEU A 407 -12.66 -7.94 -20.24
N VAL A 408 -11.94 -7.80 -21.35
CA VAL A 408 -11.08 -8.86 -21.90
C VAL A 408 -9.65 -8.39 -22.02
N VAL A 409 -8.71 -9.17 -21.48
CA VAL A 409 -7.28 -8.93 -21.65
C VAL A 409 -6.56 -10.22 -22.01
N GLU A 410 -5.49 -10.08 -22.78
CA GLU A 410 -4.71 -11.22 -23.27
C GLU A 410 -3.22 -11.01 -23.07
N ALA A 411 -2.49 -12.11 -22.91
CA ALA A 411 -1.03 -12.08 -22.92
C ALA A 411 -0.41 -13.39 -23.42
N ASN A 412 0.80 -13.25 -23.96
CA ASN A 412 1.60 -14.34 -24.47
C ASN A 412 2.91 -14.46 -23.68
N TRP A 413 3.37 -15.69 -23.46
CA TRP A 413 4.67 -15.99 -22.89
C TRP A 413 5.46 -16.85 -23.87
N SER A 414 6.44 -16.25 -24.53
CA SER A 414 7.22 -16.88 -25.58
C SER A 414 8.31 -17.82 -25.04
N GLY A 415 8.55 -18.91 -25.75
CA GLY A 415 9.50 -19.94 -25.35
C GLY A 415 9.69 -21.02 -26.42
N SER A 416 10.12 -22.19 -25.97
CA SER A 416 10.26 -23.38 -26.82
C SER A 416 9.99 -24.66 -26.03
N ILE A 417 9.84 -25.80 -26.71
CA ILE A 417 9.57 -27.09 -26.08
C ILE A 417 10.86 -27.88 -25.84
N ALA A 418 11.13 -28.21 -24.58
CA ALA A 418 12.25 -29.05 -24.19
C ALA A 418 12.12 -30.47 -24.76
N ILE A 419 13.26 -31.17 -24.87
CA ILE A 419 13.29 -32.59 -25.25
C ILE A 419 12.82 -33.48 -24.09
N ARG A 420 13.05 -33.04 -22.84
CA ARG A 420 12.70 -33.76 -21.62
C ARG A 420 12.16 -32.82 -20.57
N ALA A 421 11.25 -33.31 -19.74
CA ALA A 421 10.71 -32.56 -18.62
C ALA A 421 11.79 -32.26 -17.56
N LYS A 422 11.78 -31.04 -17.01
CA LYS A 422 12.60 -30.60 -15.88
C LYS A 422 11.74 -29.79 -14.91
N GLY A 423 12.19 -29.70 -13.65
CA GLY A 423 11.48 -28.97 -12.61
C GLY A 423 10.26 -29.68 -12.05
N THR A 424 9.74 -29.14 -10.95
CA THR A 424 8.58 -29.67 -10.22
C THR A 424 7.59 -28.58 -9.82
N ASN A 425 7.91 -27.31 -10.06
CA ASN A 425 7.11 -26.17 -9.62
C ASN A 425 6.14 -25.67 -10.71
N GLY A 426 5.07 -26.41 -10.95
CA GLY A 426 4.09 -26.04 -11.96
C GLY A 426 3.07 -27.13 -12.24
N PHE A 427 2.33 -26.98 -13.34
CA PHE A 427 1.35 -27.95 -13.81
C PHE A 427 1.26 -27.94 -15.35
N GLY A 428 0.53 -28.89 -15.93
CA GLY A 428 0.34 -28.99 -17.37
C GLY A 428 1.67 -29.14 -18.12
N TYR A 429 1.97 -28.19 -19.00
CA TYR A 429 3.17 -28.20 -19.85
C TYR A 429 4.37 -27.47 -19.24
N ASP A 430 4.26 -26.90 -18.03
CA ASP A 430 5.35 -26.16 -17.38
C ASP A 430 6.69 -26.92 -17.34
N PRO A 431 6.72 -28.25 -17.10
CA PRO A 431 7.98 -29.00 -17.07
C PRO A 431 8.70 -29.11 -18.40
N ILE A 432 8.03 -28.87 -19.53
CA ILE A 432 8.64 -28.96 -20.87
C ILE A 432 8.65 -27.63 -21.61
N PHE A 433 8.18 -26.54 -21.00
CA PHE A 433 8.18 -25.22 -21.62
C PHE A 433 9.44 -24.45 -21.19
N LEU A 434 10.40 -24.30 -22.11
CA LEU A 434 11.60 -23.48 -21.94
C LEU A 434 11.27 -22.01 -22.15
N VAL A 435 11.66 -21.18 -21.20
CA VAL A 435 11.32 -19.76 -21.19
C VAL A 435 12.31 -18.98 -22.06
N SER A 436 11.82 -18.10 -22.93
CA SER A 436 12.71 -17.32 -23.78
C SER A 436 13.65 -16.44 -22.95
N GLY A 437 14.95 -16.44 -23.30
CA GLY A 437 15.97 -15.64 -22.63
C GLY A 437 16.57 -16.25 -21.35
N ILE A 438 16.06 -17.40 -20.88
CA ILE A 438 16.62 -18.12 -19.73
C ILE A 438 16.66 -19.64 -20.01
N ASP A 439 17.75 -20.32 -19.66
CA ASP A 439 17.89 -21.77 -19.88
C ASP A 439 17.22 -22.58 -18.76
N LYS A 440 15.93 -22.32 -18.55
CA LYS A 440 15.08 -22.95 -17.53
C LYS A 440 13.70 -23.25 -18.10
N THR A 441 13.13 -24.36 -17.66
CA THR A 441 11.71 -24.65 -17.86
C THR A 441 10.85 -23.81 -16.90
N ALA A 442 9.59 -23.57 -17.25
CA ALA A 442 8.66 -22.85 -16.36
C ALA A 442 8.53 -23.53 -14.99
N ALA A 443 8.64 -24.87 -14.94
CA ALA A 443 8.58 -25.62 -13.68
C ALA A 443 9.87 -25.53 -12.82
N GLU A 444 10.93 -24.89 -13.32
CA GLU A 444 12.17 -24.60 -12.57
C GLU A 444 12.18 -23.17 -12.01
N LEU A 445 11.20 -22.34 -12.38
CA LEU A 445 11.05 -20.99 -11.86
C LEU A 445 10.37 -20.99 -10.49
N THR A 446 10.78 -20.05 -9.65
CA THR A 446 10.08 -19.75 -8.40
C THR A 446 8.69 -19.15 -8.69
N ASP A 447 7.78 -19.23 -7.71
CA ASP A 447 6.45 -18.63 -7.83
C ASP A 447 6.52 -17.11 -8.09
N GLU A 448 7.54 -16.42 -7.58
CA GLU A 448 7.74 -14.99 -7.80
C GLU A 448 8.18 -14.70 -9.24
N GLU A 449 9.12 -15.48 -9.79
CA GLU A 449 9.52 -15.39 -11.19
C GLU A 449 8.33 -15.70 -12.12
N LYS A 450 7.55 -16.76 -11.84
CA LYS A 450 6.35 -17.10 -12.63
C LYS A 450 5.31 -15.98 -12.61
N ASN A 451 5.03 -15.40 -11.45
CA ASN A 451 4.07 -14.29 -11.34
C ASN A 451 4.50 -13.06 -12.14
N ARG A 452 5.82 -12.84 -12.29
CA ARG A 452 6.35 -11.70 -13.03
C ARG A 452 6.33 -11.91 -14.55
N PHE A 453 6.66 -13.12 -15.02
CA PHE A 453 6.94 -13.35 -16.45
C PHE A 453 5.89 -14.16 -17.19
N SER A 454 5.07 -14.95 -16.49
CA SER A 454 4.09 -15.80 -17.15
C SER A 454 3.02 -15.00 -17.88
N HIS A 455 2.42 -15.64 -18.88
CA HIS A 455 1.26 -15.16 -19.61
C HIS A 455 0.14 -14.72 -18.65
N ARG A 456 -0.20 -15.50 -17.62
CA ARG A 456 -1.19 -15.09 -16.59
C ARG A 456 -0.74 -13.89 -15.79
N GLY A 457 0.51 -13.85 -15.33
CA GLY A 457 1.05 -12.70 -14.61
C GLY A 457 0.96 -11.41 -15.43
N GLN A 458 1.30 -11.47 -16.71
CA GLN A 458 1.21 -10.33 -17.64
C GLN A 458 -0.23 -9.93 -17.95
N ALA A 459 -1.12 -10.90 -18.23
CA ALA A 459 -2.55 -10.61 -18.46
C ALA A 459 -3.19 -10.00 -17.22
N MET A 460 -2.85 -10.49 -16.03
CA MET A 460 -3.32 -9.93 -14.77
C MET A 460 -2.84 -8.49 -14.56
N GLN A 461 -1.59 -8.18 -14.86
CA GLN A 461 -1.10 -6.79 -14.80
C GLN A 461 -1.90 -5.86 -15.71
N LYS A 462 -2.23 -6.31 -16.93
CA LYS A 462 -3.11 -5.55 -17.84
C LYS A 462 -4.52 -5.40 -17.24
N MET A 463 -5.10 -6.49 -16.74
CA MET A 463 -6.43 -6.45 -16.11
C MET A 463 -6.47 -5.45 -14.95
N MET A 464 -5.44 -5.40 -14.10
CA MET A 464 -5.42 -4.49 -12.95
C MET A 464 -5.29 -3.01 -13.33
N VAL A 465 -4.88 -2.69 -14.55
CA VAL A 465 -4.91 -1.31 -15.07
C VAL A 465 -6.35 -0.92 -15.43
N GLU A 466 -7.12 -1.82 -16.04
CA GLU A 466 -8.45 -1.52 -16.59
C GLU A 466 -9.60 -1.82 -15.61
N LEU A 467 -9.41 -2.79 -14.71
CA LEU A 467 -10.44 -3.26 -13.78
C LEU A 467 -11.02 -2.16 -12.88
N PRO A 468 -10.24 -1.21 -12.32
CA PRO A 468 -10.80 -0.15 -11.49
C PRO A 468 -11.78 0.77 -12.24
N GLU A 469 -11.49 1.10 -13.50
CA GLU A 469 -12.38 1.91 -14.34
C GLU A 469 -13.65 1.11 -14.68
N TRP A 470 -13.48 -0.12 -15.17
CA TRP A 470 -14.57 -1.04 -15.51
C TRP A 470 -15.52 -1.32 -14.33
N LEU A 471 -15.00 -1.40 -13.10
CA LEU A 471 -15.83 -1.58 -11.90
C LEU A 471 -16.67 -0.35 -11.53
N ASN A 472 -16.27 0.85 -11.99
CA ASN A 472 -16.92 2.11 -11.68
C ASN A 472 -17.81 2.64 -12.82
N GLU A 473 -17.82 1.96 -13.98
CA GLU A 473 -18.77 2.24 -15.06
C GLU A 473 -20.22 1.99 -14.59
N ALA A 474 -21.13 2.87 -14.99
CA ALA A 474 -22.50 2.94 -14.47
C ALA A 474 -23.48 1.98 -15.17
#